data_AF-A0A9E6JPK1-F1
#
_entry.id   AF-A0A9E6JPK1-F1
#
_cell.length_a   1.000
_cell.length_b   1.000
_cell.length_c   1.000
_cell.angle_alpha   90.00
_cell.angle_beta   90.00
_cell.angle_gamma   90.00
#
_symmetry.space_group_name_H-M   'P 1'
#
loop_
_entity.id
_entity.type
_entity.pdbx_description
1 polymer ?
#
loop_
_entity_poly.entity_id
_entity_poly.type
_entity_poly.pdbx_seq_one_letter_code
_entity_poly.pdbx_strand_id
1 'polypeptide(L)'
;FAPTIPFFVHHGNNRDRLPKVFRPHTIVLTTYGVIRREEEVFGARAWSMVVVDEAQAIKNAGSYQAKAVRKLRAPFKLALTGTPIENRLLELWSILAFALPGYLGSESRFKDQFASPIEKYRDADAATELRQRVGPFILRRLKTDRSIIQDLPDKNEMKVYTQLTREQAALYQARVDQMEKDLEAANGIERRGRILALLTHLKQICNHPSQFLKQTGPYKGRSGKLERLTDMLEEVLESGEKALVFTQFKEMGDRLQIHLNDVLGFEPPFLHGGSSREQRDEMVRSFQEDEDGARVMLLSLKAGGVGLNLTAATHVFHFDRWWNPAVEDQATDRTYRIGQTHNVQVHKFITMGTLEEKIDGMLESKRDLADRVVGTGEGWLTELDDDALRRLVLLEPDADIMGEEEANGNGHTAAALPEEDPPEDDVNDVLPAKSRTPVKRKPKPALRKGVLS
;
A
#
# COMPACT_ATOMS: atom_id res chain seq x y z
N PHE A 1 -24.31 16.59 -4.11
CA PHE A 1 -23.44 17.24 -5.12
C PHE A 1 -23.71 18.74 -5.15
N ALA A 2 -22.69 19.57 -5.44
CA ALA A 2 -22.79 21.04 -5.43
C ALA A 2 -22.31 21.65 -6.78
N PRO A 3 -23.10 21.52 -7.87
CA PRO A 3 -22.67 21.88 -9.23
C PRO A 3 -22.44 23.37 -9.45
N THR A 4 -22.90 24.23 -8.54
CA THR A 4 -22.78 25.69 -8.62
C THR A 4 -21.47 26.23 -8.03
N ILE A 5 -20.68 25.39 -7.36
CA ILE A 5 -19.42 25.82 -6.74
C ILE A 5 -18.31 25.82 -7.80
N PRO A 6 -17.66 26.97 -8.07
CA PRO A 6 -16.55 27.01 -9.00
C PRO A 6 -15.35 26.23 -8.42
N PHE A 7 -14.63 25.51 -9.28
CA PHE A 7 -13.38 24.86 -8.90
C PHE A 7 -12.27 25.09 -9.91
N PHE A 8 -11.03 25.02 -9.44
CA PHE A 8 -9.81 25.13 -10.22
C PHE A 8 -8.89 23.95 -9.90
N VAL A 9 -8.44 23.22 -10.91
CA VAL A 9 -7.54 22.07 -10.75
C VAL A 9 -6.10 22.52 -11.01
N HIS A 10 -5.25 22.48 -9.98
CA HIS A 10 -3.83 22.82 -10.03
C HIS A 10 -2.96 21.57 -9.87
N HIS A 11 -2.77 20.83 -10.96
CA HIS A 11 -2.09 19.52 -10.97
C HIS A 11 -1.34 19.24 -12.29
N GLY A 12 -0.27 18.43 -12.24
CA GLY A 12 0.49 17.98 -13.43
C GLY A 12 1.72 18.85 -13.74
N ASN A 13 2.61 18.39 -14.63
CA ASN A 13 3.84 19.12 -14.96
C ASN A 13 3.61 20.35 -15.87
N ASN A 14 2.61 20.29 -16.76
CA ASN A 14 2.15 21.42 -17.59
C ASN A 14 0.89 22.08 -17.00
N ARG A 15 0.88 22.32 -15.69
CA ARG A 15 -0.25 22.95 -15.00
C ARG A 15 -0.30 24.45 -15.28
N ASP A 16 -1.52 24.98 -15.39
CA ASP A 16 -1.74 26.42 -15.43
C ASP A 16 -1.15 27.09 -14.18
N ARG A 17 -0.70 28.33 -14.33
CA ARG A 17 -0.23 29.09 -13.18
C ARG A 17 -1.40 29.35 -12.25
N LEU A 18 -1.17 29.17 -10.95
CA LEU A 18 -2.17 29.45 -9.92
C LEU A 18 -2.65 30.90 -10.06
N PRO A 19 -3.95 31.14 -10.32
CA PRO A 19 -4.47 32.49 -10.50
C PRO A 19 -4.23 33.36 -9.27
N LYS A 20 -3.81 34.61 -9.49
CA LYS A 20 -3.63 35.60 -8.40
C LYS A 20 -4.94 35.89 -7.67
N VAL A 21 -6.06 35.86 -8.39
CA VAL A 21 -7.41 36.12 -7.88
C VAL A 21 -8.32 34.98 -8.33
N PHE A 22 -9.11 34.45 -7.40
CA PHE A 22 -10.19 33.52 -7.70
C PHE A 22 -11.53 34.22 -7.53
N ARG A 23 -12.57 33.71 -8.18
CA ARG A 23 -13.94 34.08 -7.83
C ARG A 23 -14.20 33.68 -6.36
N PRO A 24 -15.03 34.43 -5.61
CA PRO A 24 -15.43 34.03 -4.27
C PRO A 24 -15.91 32.57 -4.25
N HIS A 25 -15.59 31.85 -3.17
CA HIS A 25 -15.98 30.45 -2.96
C HIS A 25 -15.40 29.43 -3.97
N THR A 26 -14.33 29.78 -4.70
CA THR A 26 -13.66 28.82 -5.59
C THR A 26 -12.88 27.77 -4.79
N ILE A 27 -13.11 26.50 -5.10
CA ILE A 27 -12.33 25.37 -4.57
C ILE A 27 -11.08 25.17 -5.43
N VAL A 28 -9.91 25.05 -4.81
CA VAL A 28 -8.68 24.67 -5.52
C VAL A 28 -8.36 23.22 -5.20
N LEU A 29 -8.33 22.38 -6.23
CA LEU A 29 -7.95 20.97 -6.14
C LEU A 29 -6.50 20.81 -6.57
N THR A 30 -5.67 20.19 -5.74
CA THR A 30 -4.25 20.00 -5.99
C THR A 30 -3.76 18.72 -5.31
N THR A 31 -2.52 18.33 -5.56
CA THR A 31 -1.93 17.14 -4.93
C THR A 31 -0.84 17.52 -3.94
N TYR A 32 -0.59 16.64 -2.98
CA TYR A 32 0.49 16.80 -2.02
C TYR A 32 1.86 17.08 -2.67
N GLY A 33 2.15 16.41 -3.79
CA GLY A 33 3.39 16.62 -4.54
C GLY A 33 3.51 18.00 -5.18
N VAL A 34 2.39 18.65 -5.52
CA VAL A 34 2.37 20.04 -6.00
C VAL A 34 2.57 21.02 -4.85
N ILE A 35 1.85 20.84 -3.73
CA ILE A 35 2.06 21.64 -2.50
C ILE A 35 3.52 21.59 -2.05
N ARG A 36 4.15 20.42 -2.09
CA ARG A 36 5.57 20.26 -1.77
C ARG A 36 6.48 21.06 -2.70
N ARG A 37 6.20 21.03 -4.01
CA ARG A 37 7.00 21.72 -5.04
C ARG A 37 6.82 23.23 -5.04
N GLU A 38 5.63 23.70 -4.68
CA GLU A 38 5.24 25.11 -4.71
C GLU A 38 4.89 25.66 -3.32
N GLU A 39 5.62 25.20 -2.30
CA GLU A 39 5.36 25.53 -0.90
C GLU A 39 5.29 27.03 -0.66
N GLU A 40 6.17 27.82 -1.30
CA GLU A 40 6.18 29.27 -1.17
C GLU A 40 4.92 29.93 -1.76
N VAL A 41 4.47 29.46 -2.93
CA VAL A 41 3.30 30.01 -3.63
C VAL A 41 2.04 29.77 -2.81
N PHE A 42 1.86 28.54 -2.33
CA PHE A 42 0.69 28.17 -1.53
C PHE A 42 0.75 28.74 -0.10
N GLY A 43 1.94 28.81 0.50
CA GLY A 43 2.15 29.34 1.85
C GLY A 43 2.05 30.86 1.95
N ALA A 44 2.32 31.59 0.86
CA ALA A 44 2.14 33.04 0.80
C ALA A 44 0.66 33.46 0.74
N ARG A 45 -0.24 32.53 0.41
CA ARG A 45 -1.67 32.80 0.25
C ARG A 45 -2.44 32.51 1.54
N ALA A 46 -3.37 33.39 1.88
CA ALA A 46 -4.36 33.14 2.92
C ALA A 46 -5.53 32.35 2.33
N TRP A 47 -5.77 31.16 2.85
CA TRP A 47 -6.89 30.31 2.47
C TRP A 47 -8.00 30.43 3.51
N SER A 48 -9.27 30.37 3.10
CA SER A 48 -10.39 30.34 4.06
C SER A 48 -10.52 28.97 4.73
N MET A 49 -10.17 27.91 4.02
CA MET A 49 -10.24 26.52 4.47
C MET A 49 -9.15 25.71 3.76
N VAL A 50 -8.54 24.76 4.48
CA VAL A 50 -7.71 23.72 3.89
C VAL A 50 -8.26 22.37 4.31
N VAL A 51 -8.62 21.55 3.33
CA VAL A 51 -9.01 20.15 3.53
C VAL A 51 -7.87 19.28 3.02
N VAL A 52 -7.39 18.36 3.85
CA VAL A 52 -6.45 17.32 3.42
C VAL A 52 -7.21 16.01 3.37
N ASP A 53 -7.29 15.44 2.17
CA ASP A 53 -7.90 14.13 1.94
C ASP A 53 -6.83 13.04 2.00
N GLU A 54 -7.20 11.85 2.49
CA GLU A 54 -6.26 10.76 2.79
C GLU A 54 -5.08 11.24 3.65
N ALA A 55 -5.40 11.79 4.83
CA ALA A 55 -4.45 12.45 5.74
C ALA A 55 -3.31 11.53 6.23
N GLN A 56 -3.41 10.21 6.06
CA GLN A 56 -2.28 9.29 6.24
C GLN A 56 -1.07 9.66 5.34
N ALA A 57 -1.30 10.37 4.24
CA ALA A 57 -0.24 10.93 3.40
C ALA A 57 0.68 11.93 4.16
N ILE A 58 0.24 12.49 5.29
CA ILE A 58 1.04 13.37 6.16
C ILE A 58 1.38 12.73 7.52
N LYS A 59 1.29 11.40 7.65
CA LYS A 59 1.53 10.68 8.91
C LYS A 59 2.93 10.87 9.49
N ASN A 60 3.95 11.02 8.62
CA ASN A 60 5.31 11.30 9.05
C ASN A 60 5.55 12.82 9.12
N ALA A 61 5.61 13.34 10.34
CA ALA A 61 5.83 14.77 10.57
C ALA A 61 7.16 15.30 10.03
N GLY A 62 8.19 14.47 9.95
CA GLY A 62 9.49 14.85 9.43
C GLY A 62 9.52 15.02 7.90
N SER A 63 8.53 14.47 7.19
CA SER A 63 8.47 14.49 5.73
C SER A 63 8.34 15.92 5.18
N TYR A 64 8.95 16.17 4.01
CA TYR A 64 8.80 17.44 3.30
C TYR A 64 7.33 17.76 2.99
N GLN A 65 6.55 16.73 2.69
CA GLN A 65 5.13 16.84 2.41
C GLN A 65 4.35 17.33 3.63
N ALA A 66 4.49 16.69 4.79
CA ALA A 66 3.80 17.11 6.02
C ALA A 66 4.23 18.52 6.45
N LYS A 67 5.51 18.87 6.28
CA LYS A 67 6.02 20.22 6.54
C LYS A 67 5.36 21.27 5.64
N ALA A 68 5.29 21.01 4.33
CA ALA A 68 4.68 21.93 3.36
C ALA A 68 3.19 22.15 3.63
N VAL A 69 2.44 21.08 3.87
CA VAL A 69 1.01 21.14 4.19
C VAL A 69 0.75 21.90 5.50
N ARG A 70 1.59 21.73 6.52
CA ARG A 70 1.45 22.49 7.79
C ARG A 70 1.71 23.99 7.64
N LYS A 71 2.51 24.43 6.67
CA LYS A 71 2.74 25.86 6.40
C LYS A 71 1.53 26.56 5.77
N LEU A 72 0.54 25.81 5.27
CA LEU A 72 -0.68 26.40 4.71
C LEU A 72 -1.44 27.16 5.79
N ARG A 73 -1.76 28.42 5.48
CA ARG A 73 -2.45 29.36 6.38
C ARG A 73 -3.95 29.33 6.10
N ALA A 74 -4.73 28.81 7.05
CA ALA A 74 -6.18 28.86 7.02
C ALA A 74 -6.76 28.88 8.44
N PRO A 75 -7.86 29.61 8.67
CA PRO A 75 -8.58 29.62 9.95
C PRO A 75 -9.33 28.31 10.21
N PHE A 76 -9.71 27.58 9.15
CA PHE A 76 -10.36 26.28 9.25
C PHE A 76 -9.53 25.21 8.55
N LYS A 77 -9.25 24.11 9.24
CA LYS A 77 -8.48 22.97 8.71
C LYS A 77 -9.21 21.68 9.01
N LEU A 78 -9.35 20.84 7.99
CA LEU A 78 -10.03 19.55 8.09
C LEU A 78 -9.10 18.47 7.54
N ALA A 79 -8.95 17.39 8.30
CA ALA A 79 -8.24 16.19 7.85
C ALA A 79 -9.25 15.05 7.68
N LEU A 80 -9.30 14.48 6.49
CA LEU A 80 -10.12 13.33 6.16
C LEU A 80 -9.21 12.12 6.02
N THR A 81 -9.57 11.01 6.64
CA THR A 81 -8.83 9.76 6.54
C THR A 81 -9.77 8.60 6.82
N GLY A 82 -9.69 7.54 6.00
CA GLY A 82 -10.38 6.28 6.26
C GLY A 82 -9.75 5.49 7.41
N THR A 83 -8.48 5.77 7.72
CA THR A 83 -7.64 5.06 8.70
C THR A 83 -7.09 6.08 9.72
N PRO A 84 -7.88 6.47 10.73
CA PRO A 84 -7.57 7.65 11.56
C PRO A 84 -6.23 7.58 12.29
N ILE A 85 -5.76 6.37 12.58
CA ILE A 85 -4.43 6.08 13.11
C ILE A 85 -4.04 4.74 12.51
N GLU A 86 -2.98 4.69 11.72
CA GLU A 86 -2.53 3.41 11.20
C GLU A 86 -1.77 2.68 12.33
N ASN A 87 -0.71 3.30 12.90
CA ASN A 87 0.36 2.47 13.52
C ASN A 87 1.01 3.05 14.78
N ARG A 88 1.10 4.38 14.89
CA ARG A 88 1.83 5.05 15.99
C ARG A 88 1.11 6.32 16.41
N LEU A 89 1.13 6.65 17.70
CA LEU A 89 0.56 7.88 18.23
C LEU A 89 1.22 9.14 17.66
N LEU A 90 2.46 9.04 17.18
CA LEU A 90 3.11 10.14 16.46
C LEU A 90 2.46 10.46 15.10
N GLU A 91 1.79 9.50 14.47
CA GLU A 91 1.02 9.75 13.25
C GLU A 91 -0.22 10.59 13.55
N LEU A 92 -0.93 10.25 14.64
CA LEU A 92 -2.02 11.06 15.18
C LEU A 92 -1.55 12.48 15.48
N TRP A 93 -0.39 12.62 16.14
CA TRP A 93 0.20 13.93 16.40
C TRP A 93 0.47 14.69 15.10
N SER A 94 1.01 14.06 14.06
CA SER A 94 1.30 14.73 12.79
C SER A 94 0.04 15.29 12.13
N ILE A 95 -1.05 14.51 12.12
CA ILE A 95 -2.35 14.92 11.55
C ILE A 95 -2.97 16.06 12.40
N LEU A 96 -2.97 15.92 13.73
CA LEU A 96 -3.50 16.95 14.63
C LEU A 96 -2.63 18.21 14.67
N ALA A 97 -1.33 18.11 14.47
CA ALA A 97 -0.45 19.28 14.34
C ALA A 97 -0.74 20.08 13.07
N PHE A 98 -1.30 19.45 12.03
CA PHE A 98 -1.88 20.16 10.89
C PHE A 98 -3.22 20.81 11.25
N ALA A 99 -4.17 20.03 11.75
CA ALA A 99 -5.55 20.49 11.98
C ALA A 99 -5.65 21.53 13.12
N LEU A 100 -4.87 21.34 14.19
CA LEU A 100 -4.85 22.13 15.42
C LEU A 100 -3.40 22.51 15.81
N PRO A 101 -2.77 23.45 15.07
CA PRO A 101 -1.37 23.82 15.31
C PRO A 101 -1.13 24.27 16.76
N GLY A 102 -0.18 23.62 17.43
CA GLY A 102 0.24 23.95 18.80
C GLY A 102 -0.60 23.31 19.93
N TYR A 103 -1.78 22.76 19.64
CA TYR A 103 -2.69 22.20 20.66
C TYR A 103 -2.06 21.06 21.49
N LEU A 104 -1.32 20.17 20.84
CA LEU A 104 -0.61 19.05 21.48
C LEU A 104 0.85 19.37 21.84
N GLY A 105 1.28 20.62 21.70
CA GLY A 105 2.68 21.01 21.89
C GLY A 105 3.63 20.45 20.82
N SER A 106 4.91 20.37 21.18
CA SER A 106 5.96 19.86 20.28
C SER A 106 5.92 18.33 20.16
N GLU A 107 6.45 17.80 19.06
CA GLU A 107 6.57 16.36 18.83
C GLU A 107 7.29 15.65 19.98
N SER A 108 8.39 16.22 20.46
CA SER A 108 9.16 15.66 21.59
C SER A 108 8.31 15.59 22.85
N ARG A 109 7.61 16.68 23.19
CA ARG A 109 6.77 16.71 24.39
C ARG A 109 5.64 15.70 24.28
N PHE A 110 4.99 15.61 23.13
CA PHE A 110 3.94 14.62 22.89
C PHE A 110 4.48 13.19 23.00
N LYS A 111 5.68 12.94 22.47
CA LYS A 111 6.34 11.64 22.56
C LYS A 111 6.64 11.23 23.99
N ASP A 112 7.13 12.17 24.81
CA ASP A 112 7.52 11.90 26.19
C ASP A 112 6.30 11.79 27.10
N GLN A 113 5.26 12.58 26.87
CA GLN A 113 4.06 12.63 27.69
C GLN A 113 3.02 11.55 27.34
N PHE A 114 2.90 11.17 26.06
CA PHE A 114 1.85 10.27 25.60
C PHE A 114 2.39 9.07 24.84
N ALA A 115 3.16 9.29 23.75
CA ALA A 115 3.51 8.18 22.86
C ALA A 115 4.34 7.09 23.58
N SER A 116 5.42 7.46 24.27
CA SER A 116 6.27 6.49 24.96
C SER A 116 5.58 5.84 26.16
N PRO A 117 4.90 6.57 27.07
CA PRO A 117 4.06 6.00 28.14
C PRO A 117 3.06 4.95 27.64
N ILE A 118 2.31 5.27 26.58
CA ILE A 118 1.24 4.40 26.07
C ILE A 118 1.82 3.21 25.29
N GLU A 119 2.73 3.45 24.36
CA GLU A 119 3.23 2.41 23.44
C GLU A 119 4.22 1.47 24.12
N LYS A 120 5.11 1.97 25.00
CA LYS A 120 6.17 1.17 25.63
C LYS A 120 5.78 0.67 27.02
N TYR A 121 5.21 1.54 27.84
CA TYR A 121 4.96 1.27 29.25
C TYR A 121 3.50 0.88 29.54
N ARG A 122 2.63 0.90 28.52
CA ARG A 122 1.21 0.55 28.59
C ARG A 122 0.44 1.35 29.65
N ASP A 123 0.80 2.62 29.79
CA ASP A 123 0.16 3.55 30.72
C ASP A 123 -1.29 3.85 30.30
N ALA A 124 -2.25 3.35 31.09
CA ALA A 124 -3.68 3.51 30.83
C ALA A 124 -4.19 4.92 31.15
N ASP A 125 -3.56 5.61 32.10
CA ASP A 125 -3.94 6.98 32.49
C ASP A 125 -3.52 7.96 31.39
N ALA A 126 -2.31 7.82 30.87
CA ALA A 126 -1.84 8.59 29.72
C ALA A 126 -2.73 8.39 28.48
N ALA A 127 -3.18 7.15 28.23
CA ALA A 127 -4.10 6.83 27.13
C ALA A 127 -5.47 7.49 27.31
N THR A 128 -6.01 7.47 28.52
CA THR A 128 -7.29 8.08 28.87
C THR A 128 -7.22 9.61 28.73
N GLU A 129 -6.16 10.22 29.26
CA GLU A 129 -5.92 11.66 29.14
C GLU A 129 -5.81 12.08 27.66
N LEU A 130 -5.04 11.35 26.86
CA LEU A 130 -4.91 11.63 25.44
C LEU A 130 -6.28 11.57 24.74
N ARG A 131 -7.06 10.51 25.01
CA ARG A 131 -8.39 10.32 24.42
C ARG A 131 -9.34 11.48 24.76
N GLN A 132 -9.32 11.96 25.99
CA GLN A 132 -10.15 13.11 26.41
C GLN A 132 -9.74 14.41 25.71
N ARG A 133 -8.42 14.62 25.51
CA ARG A 133 -7.90 15.81 24.80
C ARG A 133 -8.25 15.80 23.32
N VAL A 134 -8.11 14.66 22.64
CA VAL A 134 -8.28 14.59 21.18
C VAL A 134 -9.72 14.29 20.75
N GLY A 135 -10.50 13.62 21.60
CA GLY A 135 -11.86 13.17 21.31
C GLY A 135 -12.79 14.25 20.72
N PRO A 136 -12.84 15.48 21.28
CA PRO A 136 -13.69 16.56 20.75
C PRO A 136 -13.39 16.97 19.30
N PHE A 137 -12.22 16.62 18.77
CA PHE A 137 -11.77 17.01 17.44
C PHE A 137 -11.77 15.86 16.42
N ILE A 138 -12.15 14.65 16.86
CA ILE A 138 -12.17 13.46 16.03
C ILE A 138 -13.61 12.97 15.91
N LEU A 139 -14.18 13.12 14.72
CA LEU A 139 -15.42 12.45 14.35
C LEU A 139 -15.10 11.16 13.60
N ARG A 140 -15.34 10.02 14.24
CA ARG A 140 -15.22 8.69 13.61
C ARG A 140 -16.56 7.98 13.69
N ARG A 141 -17.00 7.45 12.56
CA ARG A 141 -18.18 6.60 12.42
C ARG A 141 -17.77 5.32 11.74
N LEU A 142 -18.28 4.18 12.19
CA LEU A 142 -17.97 2.87 11.61
C LEU A 142 -19.00 2.50 10.56
N LYS A 143 -18.60 1.76 9.53
CA LYS A 143 -19.53 1.13 8.57
C LYS A 143 -20.33 -0.03 9.16
N THR A 144 -20.26 -0.25 10.48
CA THR A 144 -21.15 -1.14 11.24
C THR A 144 -22.14 -0.37 12.11
N ASP A 145 -22.04 0.97 12.15
CA ASP A 145 -22.96 1.85 12.87
C ASP A 145 -24.31 1.90 12.16
N ARG A 146 -25.24 1.05 12.63
CA ARG A 146 -26.60 0.89 12.08
C ARG A 146 -27.41 2.20 12.02
N SER A 147 -26.98 3.27 12.69
CA SER A 147 -27.62 4.59 12.58
C SER A 147 -27.33 5.31 11.24
N ILE A 148 -26.36 4.81 10.45
CA ILE A 148 -25.91 5.39 9.18
C ILE A 148 -26.18 4.45 7.99
N ILE A 149 -26.32 3.15 8.24
CA ILE A 149 -26.28 2.08 7.23
C ILE A 149 -27.67 1.44 7.12
N GLN A 150 -28.60 2.10 6.44
CA GLN A 150 -29.86 1.43 6.07
C GLN A 150 -29.78 0.76 4.69
N ASP A 151 -28.75 1.05 3.88
CA ASP A 151 -28.76 0.74 2.44
C ASP A 151 -27.50 0.03 1.89
N LEU A 152 -26.53 -0.40 2.73
CA LEU A 152 -25.39 -1.19 2.21
C LEU A 152 -25.69 -2.70 2.30
N PRO A 153 -25.46 -3.46 1.22
CA PRO A 153 -25.64 -4.92 1.21
C PRO A 153 -24.59 -5.64 2.09
N ASP A 154 -24.63 -6.96 2.18
CA ASP A 154 -23.69 -7.71 3.01
C ASP A 154 -22.30 -7.77 2.36
N LYS A 155 -21.25 -7.66 3.18
CA LYS A 155 -19.87 -7.95 2.79
C LYS A 155 -19.45 -9.28 3.42
N ASN A 156 -19.13 -10.27 2.59
CA ASN A 156 -18.66 -11.57 3.05
C ASN A 156 -17.16 -11.73 2.74
N GLU A 157 -16.35 -11.90 3.78
CA GLU A 157 -14.91 -12.11 3.65
C GLU A 157 -14.56 -13.57 3.87
N MET A 158 -13.91 -14.18 2.89
CA MET A 158 -13.50 -15.58 2.92
C MET A 158 -12.02 -15.74 2.57
N LYS A 159 -11.40 -16.72 3.22
CA LYS A 159 -10.03 -17.14 2.92
C LYS A 159 -10.06 -18.22 1.86
N VAL A 160 -9.23 -18.06 0.84
CA VAL A 160 -9.05 -19.05 -0.23
C VAL A 160 -7.68 -19.66 -0.03
N TYR A 161 -7.67 -20.90 0.46
CA TYR A 161 -6.44 -21.64 0.67
C TYR A 161 -5.99 -22.28 -0.63
N THR A 162 -4.71 -22.12 -0.95
CA THR A 162 -4.08 -22.67 -2.15
C THR A 162 -2.85 -23.49 -1.79
N GLN A 163 -2.53 -24.46 -2.64
CA GLN A 163 -1.34 -25.30 -2.49
C GLN A 163 -0.18 -24.75 -3.32
N LEU A 164 1.05 -25.09 -2.92
CA LEU A 164 2.21 -24.87 -3.78
C LEU A 164 2.26 -25.96 -4.85
N THR A 165 2.66 -25.60 -6.07
CA THR A 165 3.15 -26.60 -7.03
C THR A 165 4.51 -27.14 -6.58
N ARG A 166 4.94 -28.28 -7.14
CA ARG A 166 6.29 -28.82 -6.87
C ARG A 166 7.40 -27.82 -7.18
N GLU A 167 7.26 -27.07 -8.27
CA GLU A 167 8.22 -26.02 -8.64
C GLU A 167 8.27 -24.93 -7.56
N GLN A 168 7.10 -24.44 -7.12
CA GLN A 168 7.04 -23.43 -6.07
C GLN A 168 7.62 -23.95 -4.75
N ALA A 169 7.30 -25.19 -4.34
CA ALA A 169 7.83 -25.80 -3.12
C ALA A 169 9.35 -25.92 -3.16
N ALA A 170 9.92 -26.37 -4.29
CA ALA A 170 11.36 -26.46 -4.46
C ALA A 170 12.05 -25.09 -4.39
N LEU A 171 11.51 -24.08 -5.07
CA LEU A 171 12.04 -22.71 -5.03
C LEU A 171 11.92 -22.09 -3.64
N TYR A 172 10.78 -22.32 -2.98
CA TYR A 172 10.51 -21.81 -1.64
C TYR A 172 11.51 -22.39 -0.63
N GLN A 173 11.68 -23.72 -0.63
CA GLN A 173 12.63 -24.39 0.25
C GLN A 173 14.06 -23.93 -0.02
N ALA A 174 14.48 -23.88 -1.29
CA ALA A 174 15.82 -23.41 -1.66
C ALA A 174 16.09 -21.98 -1.19
N ARG A 175 15.09 -21.09 -1.24
CA ARG A 175 15.22 -19.71 -0.75
C ARG A 175 15.29 -19.64 0.77
N VAL A 176 14.51 -20.47 1.48
CA VAL A 176 14.58 -20.58 2.95
C VAL A 176 15.94 -21.11 3.40
N ASP A 177 16.48 -22.13 2.74
CA ASP A 177 17.78 -22.72 3.08
C ASP A 177 18.94 -21.73 2.89
N GLN A 178 18.80 -20.81 1.92
CA GLN A 178 19.79 -19.78 1.64
C GLN A 178 19.77 -18.64 2.69
N MET A 179 18.67 -18.47 3.44
CA MET A 179 18.51 -17.39 4.42
C MET A 179 19.64 -17.32 5.45
N GLU A 180 20.14 -18.44 5.96
CA GLU A 180 21.20 -18.43 6.99
C GLU A 180 22.45 -17.73 6.49
N LYS A 181 22.87 -18.06 5.26
CA LYS A 181 24.03 -17.43 4.61
C LYS A 181 23.78 -15.95 4.34
N ASP A 182 22.56 -15.61 3.96
CA ASP A 182 22.19 -14.22 3.71
C ASP A 182 22.13 -13.42 5.01
N LEU A 183 21.85 -14.01 6.15
CA LEU A 183 21.83 -13.28 7.43
C LEU A 183 23.20 -13.31 8.12
N GLU A 184 24.11 -14.18 7.67
CA GLU A 184 25.46 -14.28 8.19
C GLU A 184 26.18 -12.93 8.09
N ALA A 185 26.71 -12.48 9.24
CA ALA A 185 27.38 -11.19 9.44
C ALA A 185 26.54 -9.92 9.15
N ALA A 186 25.28 -10.02 8.75
CA ALA A 186 24.41 -8.87 8.52
C ALA A 186 23.91 -8.26 9.85
N ASN A 187 24.00 -6.94 10.00
CA ASN A 187 23.52 -6.25 11.20
C ASN A 187 22.83 -4.91 10.90
N GLY A 188 22.04 -4.44 11.87
CA GLY A 188 21.37 -3.15 11.80
C GLY A 188 20.45 -2.97 10.58
N ILE A 189 20.78 -2.04 9.69
CA ILE A 189 19.98 -1.73 8.49
C ILE A 189 20.14 -2.81 7.43
N GLU A 190 21.33 -3.37 7.28
CA GLU A 190 21.62 -4.40 6.29
C GLU A 190 20.80 -5.66 6.55
N ARG A 191 20.79 -6.15 7.80
CA ARG A 191 19.96 -7.28 8.22
C ARG A 191 18.49 -7.06 7.86
N ARG A 192 17.95 -5.87 8.17
CA ARG A 192 16.55 -5.54 7.86
C ARG A 192 16.26 -5.54 6.36
N GLY A 193 17.19 -5.03 5.55
CA GLY A 193 17.10 -5.09 4.09
C GLY A 193 17.06 -6.53 3.56
N ARG A 194 17.96 -7.39 4.06
CA ARG A 194 18.02 -8.81 3.65
C ARG A 194 16.76 -9.59 4.06
N ILE A 195 16.19 -9.31 5.24
CA ILE A 195 14.90 -9.90 5.66
C ILE A 195 13.76 -9.45 4.74
N LEU A 196 13.66 -8.16 4.41
CA LEU A 196 12.62 -7.66 3.50
C LEU A 196 12.76 -8.28 2.10
N ALA A 197 13.99 -8.46 1.61
CA ALA A 197 14.25 -9.14 0.34
C ALA A 197 13.79 -10.60 0.38
N LEU A 198 14.12 -11.34 1.45
CA LEU A 198 13.66 -12.71 1.67
C LEU A 198 12.13 -12.79 1.64
N LEU A 199 11.44 -11.99 2.45
CA LEU A 199 9.98 -11.97 2.52
C LEU A 199 9.34 -11.65 1.15
N THR A 200 9.95 -10.72 0.41
CA THR A 200 9.54 -10.37 -0.94
C THR A 200 9.68 -11.56 -1.89
N HIS A 201 10.82 -12.24 -1.89
CA HIS A 201 11.05 -13.42 -2.74
C HIS A 201 10.08 -14.55 -2.43
N LEU A 202 9.84 -14.85 -1.14
CA LEU A 202 8.90 -15.90 -0.75
C LEU A 202 7.47 -15.58 -1.20
N LYS A 203 7.04 -14.31 -1.09
CA LYS A 203 5.76 -13.85 -1.65
C LYS A 203 5.69 -14.03 -3.17
N GLN A 204 6.74 -13.64 -3.89
CA GLN A 204 6.81 -13.81 -5.34
C GLN A 204 6.71 -15.28 -5.75
N ILE A 205 7.38 -16.19 -5.02
CA ILE A 205 7.29 -17.63 -5.24
C ILE A 205 5.86 -18.14 -5.00
N CYS A 206 5.21 -17.72 -3.90
CA CYS A 206 3.82 -18.09 -3.60
C CYS A 206 2.84 -17.60 -4.68
N ASN A 207 3.10 -16.42 -5.25
CA ASN A 207 2.32 -15.86 -6.34
C ASN A 207 2.52 -16.62 -7.65
N HIS A 208 3.75 -16.71 -8.12
CA HIS A 208 4.11 -17.45 -9.33
C HIS A 208 5.64 -17.63 -9.48
N PRO A 209 6.17 -18.83 -9.79
CA PRO A 209 7.60 -19.05 -10.00
C PRO A 209 8.26 -18.06 -10.96
N SER A 210 7.61 -17.76 -12.09
CA SER A 210 8.12 -16.80 -13.07
C SER A 210 8.30 -15.38 -12.54
N GLN A 211 7.61 -15.01 -11.46
CA GLN A 211 7.76 -13.69 -10.84
C GLN A 211 9.13 -13.59 -10.17
N PHE A 212 9.48 -14.60 -9.37
CA PHE A 212 10.79 -14.71 -8.73
C PHE A 212 11.91 -14.98 -9.76
N LEU A 213 11.68 -15.91 -10.70
CA LEU A 213 12.64 -16.28 -11.73
C LEU A 213 12.77 -15.26 -12.88
N LYS A 214 11.99 -14.18 -12.85
CA LYS A 214 11.94 -13.14 -13.91
C LYS A 214 11.67 -13.72 -15.32
N GLN A 215 10.88 -14.78 -15.42
CA GLN A 215 10.51 -15.42 -16.69
C GLN A 215 9.23 -14.81 -17.31
N THR A 216 9.12 -14.90 -18.63
CA THR A 216 8.01 -14.36 -19.44
C THR A 216 6.96 -15.42 -19.85
N GLY A 217 6.98 -16.60 -19.24
CA GLY A 217 6.05 -17.70 -19.51
C GLY A 217 6.75 -19.03 -19.78
N PRO A 218 5.99 -20.13 -19.99
CA PRO A 218 4.54 -20.23 -19.81
C PRO A 218 4.14 -20.01 -18.34
N TYR A 219 2.89 -19.58 -18.11
CA TYR A 219 2.34 -19.29 -16.76
C TYR A 219 1.43 -20.40 -16.25
N LYS A 220 0.53 -20.93 -17.08
CA LYS A 220 -0.38 -22.03 -16.74
C LYS A 220 0.37 -23.24 -16.16
N GLY A 221 -0.19 -23.89 -15.13
CA GLY A 221 0.35 -25.14 -14.56
C GLY A 221 1.44 -24.95 -13.51
N ARG A 222 1.81 -23.70 -13.17
CA ARG A 222 3.02 -23.41 -12.36
C ARG A 222 2.71 -22.75 -11.02
N SER A 223 1.49 -22.31 -10.79
CA SER A 223 1.08 -21.64 -9.54
C SER A 223 -0.32 -22.07 -9.12
N GLY A 224 -0.43 -22.61 -7.91
CA GLY A 224 -1.72 -22.98 -7.33
C GLY A 224 -2.64 -21.77 -7.09
N LYS A 225 -2.07 -20.58 -6.82
CA LYS A 225 -2.86 -19.34 -6.75
C LYS A 225 -3.40 -18.93 -8.11
N LEU A 226 -2.60 -19.04 -9.15
CA LEU A 226 -3.02 -18.67 -10.50
C LEU A 226 -4.14 -19.58 -11.00
N GLU A 227 -4.01 -20.89 -10.78
CA GLU A 227 -5.04 -21.88 -11.11
C GLU A 227 -6.33 -21.61 -10.34
N ARG A 228 -6.25 -21.48 -9.01
CA ARG A 228 -7.44 -21.22 -8.20
C ARG A 228 -8.13 -19.91 -8.53
N LEU A 229 -7.36 -18.85 -8.86
CA LEU A 229 -7.92 -17.59 -9.32
C LEU A 229 -8.64 -17.77 -10.66
N THR A 230 -8.05 -18.55 -11.58
CA THR A 230 -8.64 -18.79 -12.91
C THR A 230 -10.00 -19.46 -12.77
N ASP A 231 -10.10 -20.56 -12.01
CA ASP A 231 -11.36 -21.28 -11.79
C ASP A 231 -12.44 -20.35 -11.21
N MET A 232 -12.09 -19.57 -10.18
CA MET A 232 -13.04 -18.68 -9.53
C MET A 232 -13.46 -17.51 -10.43
N LEU A 233 -12.60 -17.03 -11.32
CA LEU A 233 -12.95 -15.99 -12.28
C LEU A 233 -13.85 -16.53 -13.39
N GLU A 234 -13.64 -17.77 -13.84
CA GLU A 234 -14.54 -18.45 -14.78
C GLU A 234 -15.95 -18.56 -14.19
N GLU A 235 -16.09 -19.00 -12.93
CA GLU A 235 -17.38 -19.05 -12.23
C GLU A 235 -18.08 -17.68 -12.12
N VAL A 236 -17.31 -16.62 -11.84
CA VAL A 236 -17.83 -15.24 -11.78
C VAL A 236 -18.35 -14.79 -13.14
N LEU A 237 -17.61 -15.10 -14.21
CA LEU A 237 -17.98 -14.73 -15.57
C LEU A 237 -19.20 -15.49 -16.08
N GLU A 238 -19.29 -16.78 -15.77
CA GLU A 238 -20.48 -17.61 -16.07
C GLU A 238 -21.74 -17.06 -15.39
N SER A 239 -21.57 -16.50 -14.19
CA SER A 239 -22.65 -15.83 -13.44
C SER A 239 -22.97 -14.42 -13.97
N GLY A 240 -22.22 -13.92 -14.96
CA GLY A 240 -22.37 -12.58 -15.52
C GLY A 240 -21.92 -11.46 -14.58
N GLU A 241 -21.23 -11.79 -13.50
CA GLU A 241 -20.79 -10.86 -12.46
C GLU A 241 -19.46 -10.17 -12.81
N LYS A 242 -19.06 -9.17 -12.01
CA LYS A 242 -17.80 -8.43 -12.22
C LYS A 242 -16.85 -8.60 -11.03
N ALA A 243 -15.56 -8.78 -11.33
CA ALA A 243 -14.50 -9.00 -10.36
C ALA A 243 -13.38 -7.94 -10.43
N LEU A 244 -12.87 -7.59 -9.26
CA LEU A 244 -11.58 -6.90 -9.11
C LEU A 244 -10.52 -7.89 -8.61
N VAL A 245 -9.33 -7.85 -9.19
CA VAL A 245 -8.17 -8.61 -8.70
C VAL A 245 -7.07 -7.65 -8.27
N PHE A 246 -6.72 -7.69 -6.99
CA PHE A 246 -5.68 -6.89 -6.40
C PHE A 246 -4.37 -7.67 -6.25
N THR A 247 -3.27 -7.02 -6.61
CA THR A 247 -1.91 -7.50 -6.34
C THR A 247 -0.99 -6.37 -5.86
N GLN A 248 -0.04 -6.72 -5.02
CA GLN A 248 1.06 -5.87 -4.56
C GLN A 248 2.03 -5.50 -5.68
N PHE A 249 2.20 -6.41 -6.64
CA PHE A 249 3.30 -6.38 -7.59
C PHE A 249 2.80 -6.05 -8.99
N LYS A 250 3.33 -4.98 -9.57
CA LYS A 250 2.97 -4.57 -10.93
C LYS A 250 3.29 -5.69 -11.92
N GLU A 251 4.44 -6.33 -11.75
CA GLU A 251 4.93 -7.40 -12.61
C GLU A 251 4.06 -8.65 -12.49
N MET A 252 3.40 -8.89 -11.36
CA MET A 252 2.42 -9.97 -11.24
C MET A 252 1.13 -9.61 -11.97
N GLY A 253 0.68 -8.36 -11.89
CA GLY A 253 -0.45 -7.88 -12.69
C GLY A 253 -0.23 -8.04 -14.20
N ASP A 254 0.97 -7.75 -14.70
CA ASP A 254 1.31 -8.00 -16.11
C ASP A 254 1.17 -9.49 -16.49
N ARG A 255 1.60 -10.40 -15.61
CA ARG A 255 1.50 -11.86 -15.82
C ARG A 255 0.05 -12.33 -15.79
N LEU A 256 -0.73 -11.82 -14.84
CA LEU A 256 -2.17 -12.06 -14.75
C LEU A 256 -2.86 -11.61 -16.03
N GLN A 257 -2.52 -10.43 -16.56
CA GLN A 257 -3.14 -9.89 -17.76
C GLN A 257 -2.92 -10.81 -18.97
N ILE A 258 -1.70 -11.31 -19.17
CA ILE A 258 -1.37 -12.26 -20.25
C ILE A 258 -2.10 -13.60 -20.06
N HIS A 259 -1.98 -14.21 -18.87
CA HIS A 259 -2.61 -15.49 -18.59
C HIS A 259 -4.14 -15.43 -18.71
N LEU A 260 -4.75 -14.37 -18.17
CA LEU A 260 -6.20 -14.18 -18.21
C LEU A 260 -6.70 -13.87 -19.62
N ASN A 261 -5.92 -13.19 -20.46
CA ASN A 261 -6.24 -13.03 -21.87
C ASN A 261 -6.33 -14.39 -22.57
N ASP A 262 -5.37 -15.28 -22.32
CA ASP A 262 -5.31 -16.59 -22.97
C ASP A 262 -6.44 -17.52 -22.54
N VAL A 263 -6.88 -17.47 -21.27
CA VAL A 263 -7.93 -18.36 -20.73
C VAL A 263 -9.34 -17.77 -20.82
N LEU A 264 -9.51 -16.46 -20.61
CA LEU A 264 -10.83 -15.81 -20.61
C LEU A 264 -11.22 -15.24 -21.98
N GLY A 265 -10.27 -15.19 -22.93
CA GLY A 265 -10.50 -14.69 -24.29
C GLY A 265 -10.57 -13.16 -24.39
N PHE A 266 -10.24 -12.43 -23.33
CA PHE A 266 -10.09 -10.98 -23.35
C PHE A 266 -9.02 -10.52 -22.36
N GLU A 267 -8.32 -9.45 -22.70
CA GLU A 267 -7.30 -8.85 -21.85
C GLU A 267 -7.94 -7.97 -20.77
N PRO A 268 -7.84 -8.32 -19.46
CA PRO A 268 -8.41 -7.48 -18.42
C PRO A 268 -7.67 -6.12 -18.33
N PRO A 269 -8.38 -4.99 -18.19
CA PRO A 269 -7.75 -3.71 -17.94
C PRO A 269 -6.95 -3.75 -16.63
N PHE A 270 -5.74 -3.15 -16.66
CA PHE A 270 -4.86 -3.11 -15.49
C PHE A 270 -4.59 -1.68 -15.02
N LEU A 271 -5.15 -1.33 -13.87
CA LEU A 271 -4.96 -0.04 -13.23
C LEU A 271 -3.74 -0.09 -12.29
N HIS A 272 -2.66 0.58 -12.68
CA HIS A 272 -1.42 0.64 -11.89
C HIS A 272 -0.83 2.06 -11.83
N GLY A 273 0.29 2.23 -11.12
CA GLY A 273 0.86 3.56 -10.83
C GLY A 273 1.40 4.29 -12.05
N GLY A 274 1.61 3.57 -13.16
CA GLY A 274 2.06 4.11 -14.44
C GLY A 274 0.93 4.56 -15.36
N SER A 275 -0.34 4.23 -15.05
CA SER A 275 -1.49 4.63 -15.87
C SER A 275 -1.69 6.15 -15.80
N SER A 276 -1.89 6.79 -16.96
CA SER A 276 -2.25 8.22 -17.02
C SER A 276 -3.62 8.46 -16.37
N ARG A 277 -3.94 9.73 -16.10
CA ARG A 277 -5.26 10.07 -15.55
C ARG A 277 -6.38 9.70 -16.53
N GLU A 278 -6.18 10.02 -17.80
CA GLU A 278 -7.15 9.74 -18.87
C GLU A 278 -7.39 8.24 -19.00
N GLN A 279 -6.31 7.44 -19.00
CA GLN A 279 -6.41 5.97 -19.02
C GLN A 279 -7.14 5.43 -17.79
N ARG A 280 -6.86 5.99 -16.61
CA ARG A 280 -7.52 5.60 -15.35
C ARG A 280 -9.01 5.90 -15.39
N ASP A 281 -9.37 7.13 -15.75
CA ASP A 281 -10.76 7.58 -15.79
C ASP A 281 -11.55 6.76 -16.84
N GLU A 282 -10.92 6.39 -17.96
CA GLU A 282 -11.50 5.51 -18.99
C GLU A 282 -11.72 4.08 -18.48
N MET A 283 -10.71 3.43 -17.90
CA MET A 283 -10.83 2.07 -17.36
C MET A 283 -11.92 1.98 -16.28
N VAL A 284 -11.98 2.98 -15.40
CA VAL A 284 -12.99 3.04 -14.33
C VAL A 284 -14.38 3.25 -14.92
N ARG A 285 -14.55 4.18 -15.88
CA ARG A 285 -15.83 4.43 -16.53
C ARG A 285 -16.32 3.18 -17.25
N SER A 286 -15.48 2.58 -18.10
CA SER A 286 -15.84 1.39 -18.87
C SER A 286 -16.20 0.21 -17.97
N PHE A 287 -15.43 -0.04 -16.91
CA PHE A 287 -15.74 -1.09 -15.95
C PHE A 287 -17.07 -0.87 -15.21
N GLN A 288 -17.41 0.39 -14.90
CA GLN A 288 -18.62 0.74 -14.14
C GLN A 288 -19.89 0.81 -15.01
N GLU A 289 -19.79 1.37 -16.22
CA GLU A 289 -20.93 1.81 -17.02
C GLU A 289 -21.18 0.91 -18.24
N ASP A 290 -20.16 0.27 -18.81
CA ASP A 290 -20.34 -0.53 -20.02
C ASP A 290 -20.86 -1.94 -19.66
N GLU A 291 -22.02 -2.31 -20.22
CA GLU A 291 -22.62 -3.64 -20.07
C GLU A 291 -21.79 -4.73 -20.78
N ASP A 292 -21.21 -4.38 -21.93
CA ASP A 292 -20.30 -5.21 -22.72
C ASP A 292 -18.82 -4.99 -22.38
N GLY A 293 -18.54 -4.18 -21.35
CA GLY A 293 -17.17 -3.89 -20.90
C GLY A 293 -16.51 -5.07 -20.22
N ALA A 294 -15.20 -4.95 -19.97
CA ALA A 294 -14.44 -5.98 -19.27
C ALA A 294 -15.06 -6.31 -17.89
N ARG A 295 -15.31 -7.59 -17.64
CA ARG A 295 -15.89 -8.06 -16.37
C ARG A 295 -14.86 -8.35 -15.29
N VAL A 296 -13.58 -8.44 -15.66
CA VAL A 296 -12.47 -8.54 -14.72
C VAL A 296 -11.59 -7.31 -14.89
N MET A 297 -11.18 -6.70 -13.78
CA MET A 297 -10.20 -5.61 -13.79
C MET A 297 -9.10 -5.87 -12.76
N LEU A 298 -7.84 -5.67 -13.17
CA LEU A 298 -6.67 -5.81 -12.32
C LEU A 298 -6.32 -4.46 -11.69
N LEU A 299 -5.87 -4.48 -10.43
CA LEU A 299 -5.44 -3.29 -9.71
C LEU A 299 -4.16 -3.55 -8.92
N SER A 300 -3.19 -2.65 -9.04
CA SER A 300 -2.08 -2.64 -8.10
C SER A 300 -2.44 -1.84 -6.85
N LEU A 301 -2.17 -2.40 -5.67
CA LEU A 301 -2.62 -1.81 -4.39
C LEU A 301 -2.07 -0.40 -4.15
N LYS A 302 -0.89 -0.06 -4.68
CA LYS A 302 -0.34 1.32 -4.62
C LYS A 302 -1.03 2.31 -5.56
N ALA A 303 -1.56 1.86 -6.70
CA ALA A 303 -2.31 2.71 -7.63
C ALA A 303 -3.75 2.91 -7.17
N GLY A 304 -4.27 1.91 -6.45
CA GLY A 304 -5.47 1.98 -5.65
C GLY A 304 -5.33 2.78 -4.36
N GLY A 305 -4.52 3.85 -4.32
CA GLY A 305 -4.43 4.80 -3.19
C GLY A 305 -5.27 6.07 -3.39
N VAL A 306 -5.94 6.21 -4.55
CA VAL A 306 -6.75 7.39 -4.94
C VAL A 306 -8.22 7.00 -4.86
N GLY A 307 -9.10 7.76 -4.22
CA GLY A 307 -10.48 7.36 -3.86
C GLY A 307 -11.44 6.96 -5.01
N LEU A 308 -11.17 5.83 -5.68
CA LEU A 308 -11.98 5.27 -6.77
C LEU A 308 -13.25 4.62 -6.24
N ASN A 309 -14.36 4.80 -6.98
CA ASN A 309 -15.63 4.14 -6.71
C ASN A 309 -15.80 2.99 -7.73
N LEU A 310 -15.82 1.74 -7.26
CA LEU A 310 -15.86 0.54 -8.09
C LEU A 310 -17.01 -0.38 -7.67
N THR A 311 -18.20 0.21 -7.54
CA THR A 311 -19.43 -0.45 -7.04
C THR A 311 -20.02 -1.48 -8.01
N ALA A 312 -19.58 -1.53 -9.26
CA ALA A 312 -20.04 -2.53 -10.23
C ALA A 312 -19.47 -3.94 -9.94
N ALA A 313 -18.38 -4.03 -9.17
CA ALA A 313 -17.81 -5.32 -8.78
C ALA A 313 -18.57 -5.94 -7.61
N THR A 314 -18.91 -7.22 -7.75
CA THR A 314 -19.49 -8.07 -6.70
C THR A 314 -18.46 -9.01 -6.10
N HIS A 315 -17.33 -9.23 -6.80
CA HIS A 315 -16.21 -10.04 -6.32
C HIS A 315 -14.92 -9.21 -6.20
N VAL A 316 -14.19 -9.43 -5.11
CA VAL A 316 -12.87 -8.83 -4.85
C VAL A 316 -11.90 -9.94 -4.50
N PHE A 317 -10.83 -10.08 -5.28
CA PHE A 317 -9.76 -11.04 -5.06
C PHE A 317 -8.51 -10.32 -4.58
N HIS A 318 -8.01 -10.66 -3.40
CA HIS A 318 -6.68 -10.28 -2.94
C HIS A 318 -5.73 -11.44 -3.27
N PHE A 319 -5.04 -11.34 -4.41
CA PHE A 319 -4.16 -12.39 -4.91
C PHE A 319 -2.95 -12.62 -3.99
N ASP A 320 -2.43 -11.54 -3.42
CA ASP A 320 -1.37 -11.56 -2.42
C ASP A 320 -1.73 -10.70 -1.21
N ARG A 321 -1.35 -11.18 -0.01
CA ARG A 321 -1.80 -10.57 1.25
C ARG A 321 -0.96 -9.36 1.62
N TRP A 322 -1.64 -8.26 1.91
CA TRP A 322 -1.04 -7.11 2.56
C TRP A 322 -1.15 -7.33 4.07
N TRP A 323 -0.01 -7.43 4.77
CA TRP A 323 -0.02 -7.70 6.21
C TRP A 323 -0.51 -6.53 7.06
N ASN A 324 -0.91 -5.40 6.46
CA ASN A 324 -1.60 -4.31 7.13
C ASN A 324 -3.10 -4.37 6.78
N PRO A 325 -3.97 -4.80 7.71
CA PRO A 325 -5.41 -4.92 7.48
C PRO A 325 -6.04 -3.63 6.96
N ALA A 326 -5.57 -2.47 7.42
CA ALA A 326 -6.14 -1.17 7.05
C ALA A 326 -5.96 -0.84 5.56
N VAL A 327 -4.88 -1.32 4.94
CA VAL A 327 -4.62 -1.14 3.49
C VAL A 327 -5.51 -2.07 2.67
N GLU A 328 -5.66 -3.31 3.12
CA GLU A 328 -6.51 -4.33 2.48
C GLU A 328 -8.00 -3.94 2.59
N ASP A 329 -8.42 -3.46 3.76
CA ASP A 329 -9.76 -2.94 4.02
C ASP A 329 -10.04 -1.71 3.17
N GLN A 330 -9.08 -0.78 3.03
CA GLN A 330 -9.24 0.40 2.17
C GLN A 330 -9.38 0.00 0.68
N ALA A 331 -8.65 -1.02 0.23
CA ALA A 331 -8.77 -1.53 -1.13
C ALA A 331 -10.14 -2.18 -1.36
N THR A 332 -10.58 -3.02 -0.42
CA THR A 332 -11.89 -3.68 -0.43
C THR A 332 -13.03 -2.68 -0.36
N ASP A 333 -12.92 -1.67 0.49
CA ASP A 333 -13.88 -0.59 0.72
C ASP A 333 -14.09 0.33 -0.49
N ARG A 334 -13.42 0.10 -1.62
CA ARG A 334 -13.70 0.75 -2.91
C ARG A 334 -14.87 0.15 -3.65
N THR A 335 -15.11 -1.14 -3.44
CA THR A 335 -16.28 -1.86 -3.96
C THR A 335 -17.45 -1.77 -3.00
N TYR A 336 -17.17 -1.79 -1.70
CA TYR A 336 -18.16 -1.65 -0.64
C TYR A 336 -18.41 -0.17 -0.28
N ARG A 337 -19.03 0.57 -1.21
CA ARG A 337 -19.37 1.99 -1.08
C ARG A 337 -20.85 2.27 -1.29
N ILE A 338 -21.29 3.44 -0.86
CA ILE A 338 -22.63 3.96 -1.16
C ILE A 338 -22.83 3.95 -2.68
N GLY A 339 -23.89 3.27 -3.14
CA GLY A 339 -24.14 2.97 -4.55
C GLY A 339 -23.89 1.51 -4.93
N GLN A 340 -23.31 0.71 -4.03
CA GLN A 340 -23.29 -0.75 -4.15
C GLN A 340 -24.68 -1.29 -3.83
N THR A 341 -25.26 -2.06 -4.74
CA THR A 341 -26.60 -2.66 -4.62
C THR A 341 -26.57 -4.18 -4.44
N HIS A 342 -25.39 -4.80 -4.57
CA HIS A 342 -25.21 -6.25 -4.49
C HIS A 342 -24.25 -6.62 -3.36
N ASN A 343 -24.43 -7.82 -2.80
CA ASN A 343 -23.49 -8.37 -1.83
C ASN A 343 -22.09 -8.45 -2.43
N VAL A 344 -21.08 -8.14 -1.62
CA VAL A 344 -19.68 -8.17 -2.04
C VAL A 344 -18.97 -9.36 -1.42
N GLN A 345 -18.43 -10.22 -2.27
CA GLN A 345 -17.62 -11.38 -1.88
C GLN A 345 -16.13 -11.02 -1.96
N VAL A 346 -15.43 -11.15 -0.85
CA VAL A 346 -14.00 -10.81 -0.73
C VAL A 346 -13.20 -12.08 -0.49
N HIS A 347 -12.32 -12.40 -1.43
CA HIS A 347 -11.53 -13.62 -1.49
C HIS A 347 -10.06 -13.31 -1.17
N LYS A 348 -9.56 -13.82 -0.05
CA LYS A 348 -8.19 -13.57 0.41
C LYS A 348 -7.34 -14.81 0.20
N PHE A 349 -6.44 -14.79 -0.77
CA PHE A 349 -5.62 -15.95 -1.12
C PHE A 349 -4.52 -16.17 -0.08
N ILE A 350 -4.34 -17.41 0.35
CA ILE A 350 -3.33 -17.82 1.33
C ILE A 350 -2.72 -19.14 0.88
N THR A 351 -1.41 -19.17 0.65
CA THR A 351 -0.73 -20.42 0.34
C THR A 351 -0.41 -21.23 1.62
N MET A 352 -0.93 -22.45 1.70
CA MET A 352 -0.76 -23.36 2.83
C MET A 352 0.70 -23.76 3.04
N GLY A 353 1.08 -23.97 4.30
CA GLY A 353 2.42 -24.37 4.72
C GLY A 353 3.49 -23.29 4.59
N THR A 354 3.15 -22.10 4.08
CA THR A 354 4.11 -21.01 3.83
C THR A 354 4.08 -19.93 4.91
N LEU A 355 4.92 -18.90 4.75
CA LEU A 355 4.84 -17.69 5.57
C LEU A 355 3.44 -17.06 5.55
N GLU A 356 2.66 -17.22 4.47
CA GLU A 356 1.38 -16.55 4.36
C GLU A 356 0.38 -17.07 5.39
N GLU A 357 0.28 -18.39 5.51
CA GLU A 357 -0.58 -19.05 6.49
C GLU A 357 -0.12 -18.76 7.93
N LYS A 358 1.19 -18.77 8.17
CA LYS A 358 1.76 -18.50 9.50
C LYS A 358 1.51 -17.06 9.95
N ILE A 359 1.66 -16.10 9.04
CA ILE A 359 1.35 -14.70 9.33
C ILE A 359 -0.15 -14.55 9.57
N ASP A 360 -1.00 -15.13 8.72
CA ASP A 360 -2.46 -15.06 8.89
C ASP A 360 -2.91 -15.64 10.24
N GLY A 361 -2.40 -16.81 10.64
CA GLY A 361 -2.67 -17.39 11.96
C GLY A 361 -2.16 -16.53 13.13
N MET A 362 -1.03 -15.81 12.95
CA MET A 362 -0.56 -14.84 13.93
C MET A 362 -1.49 -13.62 14.04
N LEU A 363 -2.02 -13.13 12.91
CA LEU A 363 -2.97 -12.02 12.88
C LEU A 363 -4.28 -12.39 13.59
N GLU A 364 -4.76 -13.61 13.40
CA GLU A 364 -6.00 -14.09 14.04
C GLU A 364 -5.85 -14.34 15.53
N SER A 365 -4.81 -15.06 15.94
CA SER A 365 -4.54 -15.36 17.36
C SER A 365 -4.29 -14.11 18.20
N LYS A 366 -3.90 -13.01 17.55
CA LYS A 366 -3.67 -11.73 18.19
C LYS A 366 -4.72 -10.69 17.85
N ARG A 367 -5.96 -10.97 17.44
CA ARG A 367 -6.90 -9.90 17.00
C ARG A 367 -6.95 -8.62 17.88
N ASP A 368 -6.83 -8.72 19.21
CA ASP A 368 -6.73 -7.56 20.14
C ASP A 368 -5.32 -6.90 20.24
N LEU A 369 -4.26 -7.65 19.90
CA LEU A 369 -2.85 -7.23 19.87
C LEU A 369 -2.34 -6.91 18.46
N ALA A 370 -3.01 -7.43 17.42
CA ALA A 370 -2.71 -7.30 16.00
C ALA A 370 -2.96 -5.87 15.58
N ASP A 371 -4.08 -5.27 15.98
CA ASP A 371 -4.33 -3.83 15.84
C ASP A 371 -3.23 -2.95 16.46
N ARG A 372 -2.43 -3.48 17.39
CA ARG A 372 -1.35 -2.76 18.09
C ARG A 372 0.07 -3.10 17.61
N VAL A 373 0.30 -4.29 17.06
CA VAL A 373 1.63 -4.80 16.62
C VAL A 373 1.77 -4.74 15.10
N VAL A 374 0.67 -4.96 14.38
CA VAL A 374 0.63 -5.17 12.92
C VAL A 374 0.46 -3.85 12.15
N GLY A 375 0.07 -2.77 12.83
CA GLY A 375 0.03 -1.44 12.22
C GLY A 375 1.32 -1.12 11.45
N THR A 376 2.50 -1.45 11.99
CA THR A 376 3.79 -1.07 11.36
C THR A 376 4.11 -1.61 9.95
N GLY A 377 3.16 -2.28 9.28
CA GLY A 377 3.36 -2.94 8.00
C GLY A 377 4.22 -4.18 8.23
N GLU A 378 5.08 -4.50 7.27
CA GLU A 378 6.00 -5.64 7.40
C GLU A 378 7.17 -5.36 8.38
N GLY A 379 7.24 -4.15 8.95
CA GLY A 379 8.38 -3.72 9.77
C GLY A 379 8.61 -4.58 11.01
N TRP A 380 7.56 -5.10 11.64
CA TRP A 380 7.70 -5.98 12.82
C TRP A 380 8.40 -7.31 12.48
N LEU A 381 8.29 -7.78 11.23
CA LEU A 381 8.96 -8.99 10.76
C LEU A 381 10.48 -8.82 10.75
N THR A 382 10.95 -7.60 10.44
CA THR A 382 12.37 -7.27 10.38
C THR A 382 13.06 -7.20 11.74
N GLU A 383 12.27 -7.12 12.82
CA GLU A 383 12.73 -7.04 14.20
C GLU A 383 12.70 -8.41 14.91
N LEU A 384 12.25 -9.48 14.24
CA LEU A 384 12.36 -10.85 14.74
C LEU A 384 13.82 -11.28 14.82
N ASP A 385 14.17 -12.11 15.81
CA ASP A 385 15.44 -12.84 15.83
C ASP A 385 15.48 -13.93 14.74
N ASP A 386 16.68 -14.47 14.46
CA ASP A 386 16.89 -15.40 13.35
C ASP A 386 16.10 -16.70 13.55
N ASP A 387 15.95 -17.18 14.79
CA ASP A 387 15.20 -18.39 15.11
C ASP A 387 13.69 -18.20 14.91
N ALA A 388 13.14 -17.05 15.33
CA ALA A 388 11.75 -16.70 15.13
C ALA A 388 11.44 -16.46 13.65
N LEU A 389 12.35 -15.81 12.92
CA LEU A 389 12.24 -15.65 11.48
C LEU A 389 12.27 -17.00 10.77
N ARG A 390 13.20 -17.90 11.14
CA ARG A 390 13.26 -19.26 10.59
C ARG A 390 11.95 -20.01 10.79
N ARG A 391 11.42 -20.05 12.02
CA ARG A 391 10.12 -20.68 12.31
C ARG A 391 8.99 -20.10 11.47
N LEU A 392 9.02 -18.78 11.23
CA LEU A 392 8.02 -18.10 10.43
C LEU A 392 8.09 -18.47 8.94
N VAL A 393 9.29 -18.62 8.38
CA VAL A 393 9.44 -18.85 6.93
C VAL A 393 9.54 -20.32 6.54
N LEU A 394 9.88 -21.23 7.46
CA LEU A 394 9.99 -22.67 7.20
C LEU A 394 8.72 -23.21 6.53
N LEU A 395 8.89 -24.01 5.48
CA LEU A 395 7.79 -24.76 4.87
C LEU A 395 7.34 -25.86 5.84
N GLU A 396 6.04 -25.94 6.12
CA GLU A 396 5.52 -27.01 6.98
C GLU A 396 5.68 -28.38 6.30
N PRO A 397 6.09 -29.45 7.04
CA PRO A 397 6.28 -30.79 6.47
C PRO A 397 5.01 -31.39 5.85
N ASP A 398 3.84 -30.97 6.36
CA ASP A 398 2.52 -31.40 5.92
C ASP A 398 1.92 -30.42 4.90
N ALA A 399 2.71 -29.52 4.30
CA ALA A 399 2.26 -28.66 3.22
C ALA A 399 1.76 -29.55 2.07
N ASP A 400 0.44 -29.57 1.86
CA ASP A 400 -0.19 -30.36 0.83
C ASP A 400 0.25 -29.82 -0.54
N ILE A 401 1.03 -30.62 -1.28
CA ILE A 401 1.57 -30.27 -2.59
C ILE A 401 0.61 -30.79 -3.65
N MET A 402 0.31 -29.96 -4.64
CA MET A 402 -0.58 -30.35 -5.74
C MET A 402 -0.16 -31.69 -6.37
N GLY A 403 -1.10 -32.64 -6.42
CA GLY A 403 -0.93 -34.00 -6.96
C GLY A 403 -0.80 -34.04 -8.49
N GLU A 404 -0.28 -35.14 -9.04
CA GLU A 404 0.14 -35.28 -10.45
C GLU A 404 -0.97 -35.42 -11.51
N GLU A 405 -2.26 -35.36 -11.18
CA GLU A 405 -3.30 -35.74 -12.16
C GLU A 405 -3.72 -34.67 -13.19
N GLU A 406 -3.19 -33.44 -13.17
CA GLU A 406 -3.55 -32.43 -14.20
C GLU A 406 -2.38 -31.71 -14.90
N ALA A 407 -1.13 -31.95 -14.51
CA ALA A 407 0.04 -31.34 -15.15
C ALA A 407 0.56 -32.20 -16.33
N ASN A 408 -0.24 -32.34 -17.39
CA ASN A 408 0.19 -33.06 -18.58
C ASN A 408 1.18 -32.19 -19.41
N GLY A 409 2.47 -32.54 -19.34
CA GLY A 409 3.44 -32.31 -20.42
C GLY A 409 4.44 -31.16 -20.25
N ASN A 410 5.49 -31.36 -19.45
CA ASN A 410 6.91 -31.27 -19.85
C ASN A 410 7.81 -31.16 -18.63
N GLY A 411 8.62 -32.19 -18.40
CA GLY A 411 9.64 -32.22 -17.36
C GLY A 411 10.60 -31.02 -17.49
N HIS A 412 10.50 -30.09 -16.56
CA HIS A 412 11.48 -29.02 -16.39
C HIS A 412 12.43 -29.39 -15.26
N THR A 413 13.70 -29.51 -15.63
CA THR A 413 14.85 -29.64 -14.73
C THR A 413 14.88 -28.52 -13.71
N ALA A 414 15.28 -28.83 -12.47
CA ALA A 414 15.50 -27.86 -11.39
C ALA A 414 16.31 -26.65 -11.88
N ALA A 415 15.66 -25.49 -11.96
CA ALA A 415 16.33 -24.24 -12.31
C ALA A 415 17.19 -23.80 -11.12
N ALA A 416 18.46 -23.51 -11.37
CA ALA A 416 19.33 -22.90 -10.37
C ALA A 416 18.74 -21.54 -9.94
N LEU A 417 18.89 -21.20 -8.65
CA LEU A 417 18.56 -19.85 -8.17
C LEU A 417 19.30 -18.82 -9.05
N PRO A 418 18.64 -17.74 -9.50
CA PRO A 418 19.32 -16.69 -10.25
C PRO A 418 20.49 -16.14 -9.42
N GLU A 419 21.64 -15.86 -10.07
CA GLU A 419 22.77 -15.21 -9.40
C GLU A 419 22.31 -13.86 -8.83
N GLU A 420 22.63 -13.62 -7.55
CA GLU A 420 22.30 -12.38 -6.86
C GLU A 420 23.16 -11.25 -7.43
N ASP A 421 22.57 -10.39 -8.24
CA ASP A 421 23.11 -9.03 -8.38
C ASP A 421 23.01 -8.36 -7.00
N PRO A 422 24.07 -7.68 -6.51
CA PRO A 422 23.94 -6.83 -5.34
C PRO A 422 22.75 -5.90 -5.56
N PRO A 423 21.96 -5.56 -4.53
CA PRO A 423 20.78 -4.74 -4.71
C PRO A 423 21.18 -3.48 -5.50
N GLU A 424 20.73 -3.39 -6.76
CA GLU A 424 20.65 -2.10 -7.41
C GLU A 424 19.80 -1.22 -6.50
N ASP A 425 20.16 0.05 -6.39
CA ASP A 425 19.64 1.07 -5.47
C ASP A 425 18.13 1.40 -5.66
N ASP A 426 17.26 0.39 -5.80
CA ASP A 426 15.80 0.47 -5.74
C ASP A 426 15.27 0.50 -4.29
N VAL A 427 16.18 0.65 -3.30
CA VAL A 427 15.84 1.02 -1.92
C VAL A 427 15.52 2.53 -1.79
N ASN A 428 15.56 3.31 -2.87
CA ASN A 428 15.30 4.76 -2.82
C ASN A 428 13.82 5.17 -2.79
N ASP A 429 12.85 4.24 -2.80
CA ASP A 429 11.43 4.59 -2.63
C ASP A 429 10.87 4.41 -1.22
N VAL A 430 11.76 4.17 -0.24
CA VAL A 430 11.43 4.24 1.20
C VAL A 430 12.48 5.10 1.90
N LEU A 431 12.18 6.42 1.99
CA LEU A 431 12.82 7.51 2.77
C LEU A 431 13.44 8.65 1.91
N PRO A 432 13.28 9.93 2.30
CA PRO A 432 13.67 11.07 1.47
C PRO A 432 15.19 11.25 1.41
N ALA A 433 15.72 11.30 0.18
CA ALA A 433 17.12 11.57 -0.14
C ALA A 433 17.67 12.82 0.58
N LYS A 434 18.80 12.66 1.27
CA LYS A 434 19.66 13.76 1.73
C LYS A 434 20.47 14.28 0.55
N SER A 435 20.26 15.53 0.17
CA SER A 435 21.08 16.25 -0.81
C SER A 435 22.54 16.32 -0.35
N ARG A 436 23.46 15.69 -1.09
CA ARG A 436 24.90 15.99 -1.03
C ARG A 436 25.13 17.35 -1.72
N THR A 437 25.50 18.36 -0.95
CA THR A 437 26.04 19.63 -1.46
C THR A 437 27.38 19.41 -2.16
N PRO A 438 27.61 19.95 -3.37
CA PRO A 438 28.94 19.93 -3.98
C PRO A 438 29.83 20.99 -3.32
N VAL A 439 31.00 20.55 -2.85
CA VAL A 439 32.07 21.43 -2.35
C VAL A 439 32.57 22.29 -3.51
N LYS A 440 32.24 23.59 -3.49
CA LYS A 440 32.84 24.59 -4.39
C LYS A 440 34.35 24.66 -4.15
N ARG A 441 35.16 24.30 -5.15
CA ARG A 441 36.59 24.61 -5.19
C ARG A 441 36.76 26.15 -5.24
N LYS A 442 37.48 26.72 -4.27
CA LYS A 442 37.90 28.13 -4.27
C LYS A 442 38.85 28.42 -5.45
N PRO A 443 38.76 29.57 -6.14
CA PRO A 443 39.76 29.96 -7.12
C PRO A 443 41.03 30.45 -6.40
N LYS A 444 42.20 30.08 -6.94
CA LYS A 444 43.52 30.57 -6.52
C LYS A 444 43.62 32.09 -6.76
N PRO A 445 44.19 32.89 -5.85
CA PRO A 445 44.47 34.29 -6.14
C PRO A 445 45.72 34.41 -7.01
N ALA A 446 45.62 35.22 -8.07
CA ALA A 446 46.73 35.60 -8.92
C ALA A 446 47.65 36.58 -8.18
N LEU A 447 48.95 36.29 -8.20
CA LEU A 447 50.01 37.17 -7.75
C LEU A 447 50.00 38.48 -8.56
N ARG A 448 49.95 39.63 -7.88
CA ARG A 448 50.58 40.86 -8.35
C ARG A 448 51.59 41.34 -7.31
N LYS A 449 52.86 41.27 -7.72
CA LYS A 449 53.97 42.16 -7.30
C LYS A 449 53.43 43.60 -7.36
N GLY A 450 53.68 44.54 -6.46
CA GLY A 450 54.77 44.77 -5.51
C GLY A 450 55.01 46.30 -5.49
N VAL A 451 55.78 46.78 -4.51
CA VAL A 451 56.37 48.13 -4.34
C VAL A 451 55.69 49.05 -3.32
N LEU A 452 56.16 48.87 -2.07
CA LEU A 452 56.86 49.86 -1.22
C LEU A 452 56.25 51.25 -1.01
N SER A 453 55.87 51.54 0.23
CA SER A 453 56.72 52.28 1.18
C SER A 453 56.27 52.02 2.62
#